data_AF-A0AAD5C515-F1
#
_entry.id   AF-A0AAD5C515-F1
#
_cell.length_a   1.000
_cell.length_b   1.000
_cell.length_c   1.000
_cell.angle_alpha   90.00
_cell.angle_beta   90.00
_cell.angle_gamma   90.00
#
_symmetry.space_group_name_H-M   'P 1'
#
loop_
_entity.id
_entity.type
_entity.pdbx_description
1 polymer ?
#
loop_
_entity_poly.entity_id
_entity_poly.type
_entity_poly.pdbx_seq_one_letter_code
_entity_poly.pdbx_strand_id
1 'polypeptide(L)'
;MKPNSILGLSHGFLLGHLQSIGLDFPKNVSVVAVCPKGMGPSVRRLYVQGKEVNGAGINASFAVHQDVDGRATDVALGWSVALGSPFTFATTLEQEYKSDIFGERGILLGAVHGIVEALFRRYTEQGMAEDLAYKNTVECITGVISKTISTKGMKAVYESLSEEGKKDFLTAYSASYHPCMEILYECYEDVASGSEIRSVVLAGRRFYEKEGLPAFPMGKIDQTRMWKVGERVRATRPAGDLGPLYPFTAGVYVALMMAQIEVLRNKGHSYSEIINESLIESVDSLNPFMHARGVSFMVDNCSTTARLGSRKWAPRFDYNLTQQALVAVDNGAPVNQDLVKNFFEDPVHEAVKVCAELRPTVDISVPADADFVRPELRQPSN
;
A
#
# COMPACT_ATOMS: atom_id res chain seq x y z
N MET A 1 -16.58 17.97 -23.26
CA MET A 1 -15.52 18.88 -22.74
C MET A 1 -15.40 20.08 -23.67
N LYS A 2 -14.94 21.24 -23.17
CA LYS A 2 -14.69 22.42 -24.03
C LYS A 2 -13.57 22.08 -25.03
N PRO A 3 -13.62 22.53 -26.30
CA PRO A 3 -12.52 22.31 -27.26
C PRO A 3 -11.19 22.86 -26.73
N ASN A 4 -10.09 22.14 -26.96
CA ASN A 4 -8.73 22.46 -26.52
C ASN A 4 -8.57 22.64 -25.00
N SER A 5 -9.50 22.13 -24.21
CA SER A 5 -9.36 22.05 -22.75
C SER A 5 -8.44 20.90 -22.32
N ILE A 6 -8.10 20.85 -21.03
CA ILE A 6 -7.28 19.79 -20.43
C ILE A 6 -8.15 18.92 -19.51
N LEU A 7 -8.11 17.61 -19.71
CA LEU A 7 -8.63 16.61 -18.77
C LEU A 7 -7.51 16.22 -17.81
N GLY A 8 -7.70 16.46 -16.52
CA GLY A 8 -6.82 15.97 -15.46
C GLY A 8 -7.41 14.72 -14.80
N LEU A 9 -6.61 13.67 -14.67
CA LEU A 9 -6.94 12.46 -13.93
C LEU A 9 -5.98 12.29 -12.75
N SER A 10 -6.42 11.64 -11.68
CA SER A 10 -5.51 11.23 -10.58
C SER A 10 -5.29 9.74 -10.54
N HIS A 11 -5.58 9.07 -11.64
CA HIS A 11 -5.34 7.65 -11.87
C HIS A 11 -5.55 7.31 -13.37
N GLY A 12 -4.80 6.36 -13.91
CA GLY A 12 -4.83 5.89 -15.29
C GLY A 12 -5.90 4.85 -15.59
N PHE A 13 -6.73 4.45 -14.62
CA PHE A 13 -7.81 3.46 -14.79
C PHE A 13 -8.65 3.67 -16.05
N LEU A 14 -9.00 4.91 -16.37
CA LEU A 14 -9.82 5.23 -17.54
C LEU A 14 -9.10 4.87 -18.85
N LEU A 15 -7.78 5.05 -18.93
CA LEU A 15 -7.01 4.61 -20.10
C LEU A 15 -7.10 3.09 -20.25
N GLY A 16 -6.82 2.33 -19.19
CA GLY A 16 -6.92 0.88 -19.23
C GLY A 16 -8.33 0.38 -19.56
N HIS A 17 -9.38 1.07 -19.08
CA HIS A 17 -10.75 0.78 -19.49
C HIS A 17 -11.00 1.02 -20.98
N LEU A 18 -10.59 2.18 -21.51
CA LEU A 18 -10.72 2.52 -22.93
C LEU A 18 -9.96 1.53 -23.82
N GLN A 19 -8.73 1.18 -23.46
CA GLN A 19 -7.92 0.16 -24.13
C GLN A 19 -8.68 -1.20 -24.17
N SER A 20 -9.32 -1.61 -23.07
CA SER A 20 -10.09 -2.87 -23.00
C SER A 20 -11.32 -2.94 -23.94
N ILE A 21 -11.75 -1.80 -24.48
CA ILE A 21 -12.86 -1.70 -25.44
C ILE A 21 -12.42 -1.15 -26.79
N GLY A 22 -11.11 -1.07 -27.06
CA GLY A 22 -10.55 -0.60 -28.32
C GLY A 22 -10.74 0.89 -28.61
N LEU A 23 -10.87 1.71 -27.56
CA LEU A 23 -11.04 3.15 -27.66
C LEU A 23 -9.83 3.91 -27.05
N ASP A 24 -9.79 5.21 -27.30
CA ASP A 24 -8.83 6.17 -26.75
C ASP A 24 -9.54 7.51 -26.45
N PHE A 25 -8.84 8.43 -25.80
CA PHE A 25 -9.36 9.76 -25.48
C PHE A 25 -9.63 10.61 -26.73
N PRO A 26 -10.58 11.58 -26.67
CA PRO A 26 -10.83 12.51 -27.78
C PRO A 26 -9.60 13.31 -28.18
N LYS A 27 -9.36 13.50 -29.48
CA LYS A 27 -8.16 14.16 -30.03
C LYS A 27 -8.11 15.68 -29.86
N ASN A 28 -9.21 16.30 -29.40
CA ASN A 28 -9.35 17.76 -29.28
C ASN A 28 -9.20 18.28 -27.84
N VAL A 29 -8.61 17.50 -26.92
CA VAL A 29 -8.37 17.90 -25.51
C VAL A 29 -7.01 17.38 -25.04
N SER A 30 -6.21 18.13 -24.27
CA SER A 30 -5.04 17.50 -23.62
C SER A 30 -5.50 16.54 -22.52
N VAL A 31 -4.73 15.48 -22.27
CA VAL A 31 -4.99 14.50 -21.21
C VAL A 31 -3.74 14.37 -20.37
N VAL A 32 -3.85 14.73 -19.10
CA VAL A 32 -2.76 14.67 -18.12
C VAL A 32 -3.21 13.94 -16.87
N ALA A 33 -2.26 13.49 -16.07
CA ALA A 33 -2.53 13.02 -14.73
C ALA A 33 -1.53 13.55 -13.70
N VAL A 34 -2.02 13.70 -12.48
CA VAL A 34 -1.25 13.89 -11.25
C VAL A 34 -1.85 12.95 -10.22
N CYS A 35 -1.09 11.93 -9.84
CA CYS A 35 -1.53 10.84 -8.99
C CYS A 35 -0.75 10.87 -7.67
N PRO A 36 -1.33 11.43 -6.59
CA PRO A 36 -0.73 11.34 -5.26
C PRO A 36 -0.54 9.89 -4.85
N LYS A 37 0.67 9.53 -4.43
CA LYS A 37 1.03 8.19 -3.94
C LYS A 37 0.73 8.07 -2.45
N GLY A 38 -0.57 8.16 -2.15
CA GLY A 38 -1.14 8.15 -0.81
C GLY A 38 -2.62 8.51 -0.80
N MET A 39 -3.31 8.12 0.27
CA MET A 39 -4.77 8.32 0.36
C MET A 39 -5.15 9.81 0.46
N GLY A 40 -6.33 10.18 -0.06
CA GLY A 40 -6.84 11.55 -0.02
C GLY A 40 -6.76 12.26 1.35
N PRO A 41 -7.15 11.62 2.47
CA PRO A 41 -6.98 12.19 3.81
C PRO A 41 -5.52 12.57 4.15
N SER A 42 -4.55 11.74 3.74
CA SER A 42 -3.13 11.99 3.99
C SER A 42 -2.60 13.17 3.18
N VAL A 43 -3.04 13.32 1.92
CA VAL A 43 -2.71 14.48 1.07
C VAL A 43 -3.10 15.77 1.78
N ARG A 44 -4.33 15.84 2.31
CA ARG A 44 -4.79 17.03 3.04
C ARG A 44 -4.06 17.23 4.36
N ARG A 45 -3.87 16.16 5.15
CA ARG A 45 -3.29 16.26 6.50
C ARG A 45 -1.85 16.76 6.46
N LEU A 46 -1.02 16.19 5.60
CA LEU A 46 0.37 16.61 5.45
C LEU A 46 0.48 18.02 4.86
N TYR A 47 -0.38 18.39 3.89
CA TYR A 47 -0.44 19.77 3.40
C TYR A 47 -0.72 20.78 4.52
N VAL A 48 -1.61 20.43 5.45
CA VAL A 48 -1.91 21.29 6.61
C VAL A 48 -0.71 21.38 7.57
N GLN A 49 -0.05 20.26 7.88
CA GLN A 49 1.17 20.26 8.71
C GLN A 49 2.30 21.05 8.03
N GLY A 50 2.36 21.00 6.70
CA GLY A 50 3.31 21.69 5.84
C GLY A 50 3.16 23.21 5.80
N LYS A 51 2.16 23.79 6.46
CA LYS A 51 2.05 25.26 6.58
C LYS A 51 3.06 25.85 7.55
N GLU A 52 3.45 25.07 8.55
CA GLU A 52 4.35 25.50 9.64
C GLU A 52 5.82 25.17 9.34
N VAL A 53 6.06 24.37 8.30
CA VAL A 53 7.39 24.04 7.77
C VAL A 53 7.45 24.44 6.29
N ASN A 54 8.60 24.39 5.63
CA ASN A 54 8.75 24.78 4.22
C ASN A 54 8.07 23.77 3.24
N GLY A 55 6.77 23.51 3.42
CA GLY A 55 5.99 22.53 2.70
C GLY A 55 6.06 21.12 3.30
N ALA A 56 4.94 20.41 3.21
CA ALA A 56 4.83 18.97 3.41
C ALA A 56 3.60 18.46 2.65
N GLY A 57 3.63 17.19 2.24
CA GLY A 57 2.56 16.60 1.46
C GLY A 57 2.88 15.17 1.06
N ILE A 58 2.14 14.67 0.09
CA ILE A 58 2.31 13.34 -0.47
C ILE A 58 2.98 13.45 -1.85
N ASN A 59 4.00 12.63 -2.10
CA ASN A 59 4.64 12.54 -3.41
C ASN A 59 3.60 12.24 -4.49
N ALA A 60 3.82 12.72 -5.71
CA ALA A 60 2.93 12.41 -6.82
C ALA A 60 3.72 11.96 -8.05
N SER A 61 3.13 11.04 -8.80
CA SER A 61 3.53 10.84 -10.18
C SER A 61 2.73 11.77 -11.09
N PHE A 62 3.29 12.15 -12.23
CA PHE A 62 2.53 12.85 -13.27
C PHE A 62 2.74 12.22 -14.64
N ALA A 63 1.73 12.34 -15.50
CA ALA A 63 1.77 11.86 -16.87
C ALA A 63 1.15 12.88 -17.83
N VAL A 64 1.69 12.94 -19.05
CA VAL A 64 1.10 13.66 -20.18
C VAL A 64 0.80 12.63 -21.26
N HIS A 65 -0.48 12.27 -21.42
CA HIS A 65 -0.92 11.30 -22.42
C HIS A 65 -1.18 11.94 -23.78
N GLN A 66 -1.78 13.13 -23.78
CA GLN A 66 -2.03 13.91 -24.98
C GLN A 66 -1.79 15.39 -24.68
N ASP A 67 -1.08 16.09 -25.56
CA ASP A 67 -0.87 17.53 -25.48
C ASP A 67 -1.27 18.19 -26.81
N VAL A 68 -2.31 19.03 -26.78
CA VAL A 68 -2.88 19.65 -27.99
C VAL A 68 -2.37 21.08 -28.26
N ASP A 69 -1.71 21.71 -27.28
CA ASP A 69 -1.30 23.11 -27.37
C ASP A 69 0.01 23.47 -26.64
N GLY A 70 0.73 22.48 -26.09
CA GLY A 70 2.04 22.65 -25.46
C GLY A 70 1.99 23.00 -23.97
N ARG A 71 0.80 23.14 -23.37
CA ARG A 71 0.64 23.54 -21.97
C ARG A 71 0.55 22.37 -21.00
N ALA A 72 0.45 21.14 -21.49
CA ALA A 72 0.06 19.99 -20.67
C ALA A 72 1.05 19.72 -19.51
N THR A 73 2.35 19.74 -19.80
CA THR A 73 3.40 19.47 -18.80
C THR A 73 3.37 20.47 -17.66
N ASP A 74 3.38 21.78 -17.96
CA ASP A 74 3.41 22.82 -16.92
C ASP A 74 2.11 22.86 -16.12
N VAL A 75 0.97 22.56 -16.74
CA VAL A 75 -0.31 22.45 -16.02
C VAL A 75 -0.28 21.25 -15.06
N ALA A 76 0.26 20.11 -15.47
CA ALA A 76 0.38 18.94 -14.60
C ALA A 76 1.36 19.19 -13.44
N LEU A 77 2.53 19.77 -13.73
CA LEU A 77 3.51 20.13 -12.70
C LEU A 77 2.96 21.19 -11.73
N GLY A 78 2.33 22.24 -12.25
CA GLY A 78 1.69 23.28 -11.43
C GLY A 78 0.58 22.71 -10.55
N TRP A 79 -0.22 21.78 -11.06
CA TRP A 79 -1.21 21.04 -10.26
C TRP A 79 -0.53 20.24 -9.14
N SER A 80 0.51 19.45 -9.44
CA SER A 80 1.23 18.65 -8.44
C SER A 80 1.83 19.52 -7.32
N VAL A 81 2.49 20.63 -7.69
CA VAL A 81 3.02 21.61 -6.74
C VAL A 81 1.90 22.22 -5.88
N ALA A 82 0.75 22.55 -6.47
CA ALA A 82 -0.39 23.10 -5.75
C ALA A 82 -1.02 22.11 -4.75
N LEU A 83 -0.84 20.80 -4.95
CA LEU A 83 -1.22 19.78 -3.98
C LEU A 83 -0.19 19.64 -2.83
N GLY A 84 0.97 20.28 -2.93
CA GLY A 84 2.06 20.23 -1.95
C GLY A 84 2.94 18.99 -2.08
N SER A 85 3.03 18.38 -3.26
CA SER A 85 3.86 17.19 -3.46
C SER A 85 5.35 17.50 -3.21
N PRO A 86 6.01 16.83 -2.23
CA PRO A 86 7.42 17.06 -1.90
C PRO A 86 8.34 16.82 -3.10
N PHE A 87 8.07 15.76 -3.84
CA PHE A 87 8.68 15.47 -5.13
C PHE A 87 7.64 14.95 -6.12
N THR A 88 7.80 15.32 -7.39
CA THR A 88 6.94 14.89 -8.50
C THR A 88 7.78 14.16 -9.54
N PHE A 89 7.43 12.91 -9.86
CA PHE A 89 8.15 12.11 -10.86
C PHE A 89 7.29 11.82 -12.09
N ALA A 90 7.93 11.75 -13.26
CA ALA A 90 7.25 11.44 -14.51
C ALA A 90 6.93 9.94 -14.61
N THR A 91 5.75 9.63 -15.14
CA THR A 91 5.33 8.29 -15.55
C THR A 91 4.41 8.41 -16.78
N THR A 92 3.77 7.31 -17.17
CA THR A 92 2.68 7.31 -18.17
C THR A 92 1.39 6.88 -17.49
N LEU A 93 0.22 7.20 -18.07
CA LEU A 93 -1.05 6.67 -17.56
C LEU A 93 -1.06 5.14 -17.52
N GLU A 94 -0.39 4.49 -18.46
CA GLU A 94 -0.32 3.03 -18.55
C GLU A 94 0.50 2.41 -17.43
N GLN A 95 1.71 2.93 -17.20
CA GLN A 95 2.54 2.46 -16.10
C GLN A 95 1.89 2.76 -14.75
N GLU A 96 1.29 3.94 -14.60
CA GLU A 96 0.64 4.33 -13.36
C GLU A 96 -0.54 3.42 -13.02
N TYR A 97 -1.45 3.12 -13.96
CA TYR A 97 -2.56 2.24 -13.60
C TYR A 97 -2.09 0.82 -13.30
N LYS A 98 -1.03 0.35 -13.97
CA LYS A 98 -0.47 -0.98 -13.74
C LYS A 98 0.16 -1.08 -12.36
N SER A 99 0.97 -0.10 -11.96
CA SER A 99 1.62 -0.12 -10.63
C SER A 99 0.64 0.15 -9.50
N ASP A 100 -0.27 1.11 -9.66
CA ASP A 100 -1.15 1.61 -8.60
C ASP A 100 -2.26 0.58 -8.27
N ILE A 101 -3.01 0.08 -9.27
CA ILE A 101 -4.06 -0.94 -9.08
C ILE A 101 -3.44 -2.22 -8.47
N PHE A 102 -2.22 -2.57 -8.88
CA PHE A 102 -1.46 -3.67 -8.31
C PHE A 102 -1.01 -3.38 -6.88
N GLY A 103 -0.43 -2.21 -6.61
CA GLY A 103 0.10 -1.82 -5.30
C GLY A 103 -0.96 -1.84 -4.22
N GLU A 104 -2.16 -1.30 -4.48
CA GLU A 104 -3.31 -1.31 -3.57
C GLU A 104 -3.85 -2.72 -3.27
N ARG A 105 -3.51 -3.71 -4.10
CA ARG A 105 -3.81 -5.14 -3.86
C ARG A 105 -2.65 -5.87 -3.17
N GLY A 106 -1.43 -5.44 -3.46
CA GLY A 106 -0.20 -5.85 -2.82
C GLY A 106 -0.02 -5.20 -1.45
N ILE A 107 1.20 -4.78 -1.15
CA ILE A 107 1.64 -4.38 0.19
C ILE A 107 0.90 -3.17 0.76
N LEU A 108 0.34 -2.31 -0.08
CA LEU A 108 -0.28 -1.08 0.38
C LEU A 108 -1.54 -1.36 1.21
N LEU A 109 -2.37 -2.34 0.81
CA LEU A 109 -3.61 -2.67 1.53
C LEU A 109 -3.89 -4.19 1.59
N GLY A 110 -4.06 -4.85 0.44
CA GLY A 110 -4.52 -6.24 0.38
C GLY A 110 -3.55 -7.22 1.04
N ALA A 111 -2.30 -7.25 0.61
CA ALA A 111 -1.32 -8.21 1.11
C ALA A 111 -0.96 -7.98 2.59
N VAL A 112 -0.84 -6.72 3.03
CA VAL A 112 -0.61 -6.44 4.46
C VAL A 112 -1.80 -6.87 5.32
N HIS A 113 -3.05 -6.70 4.85
CA HIS A 113 -4.24 -7.25 5.53
C HIS A 113 -4.18 -8.78 5.62
N GLY A 114 -3.88 -9.46 4.51
CA GLY A 114 -3.77 -10.93 4.51
C GLY A 114 -2.67 -11.46 5.45
N ILE A 115 -1.51 -10.81 5.47
CA ILE A 115 -0.38 -11.19 6.34
C ILE A 115 -0.74 -11.04 7.82
N VAL A 116 -1.35 -9.92 8.22
CA VAL A 116 -1.68 -9.72 9.65
C VAL A 116 -2.75 -10.70 10.13
N GLU A 117 -3.72 -11.06 9.29
CA GLU A 117 -4.73 -12.09 9.61
C GLU A 117 -4.09 -13.47 9.77
N ALA A 118 -3.22 -13.86 8.83
CA ALA A 118 -2.52 -15.15 8.87
C ALA A 118 -1.59 -15.29 10.08
N LEU A 119 -0.77 -14.27 10.34
CA LEU A 119 0.17 -14.27 11.46
C LEU A 119 -0.54 -14.17 12.81
N PHE A 120 -1.60 -13.36 12.92
CA PHE A 120 -2.39 -13.30 14.15
C PHE A 120 -2.95 -14.68 14.49
N ARG A 121 -3.54 -15.36 13.49
CA ARG A 121 -4.08 -16.71 13.65
C ARG A 121 -3.01 -17.69 14.09
N ARG A 122 -1.88 -17.75 13.36
CA ARG A 122 -0.72 -18.60 13.69
C ARG A 122 -0.26 -18.40 15.13
N TYR A 123 -0.04 -17.16 15.54
CA TYR A 123 0.46 -16.88 16.89
C TYR A 123 -0.53 -17.32 17.96
N THR A 124 -1.83 -17.07 17.76
CA THR A 124 -2.84 -17.53 18.73
C THR A 124 -2.97 -19.06 18.78
N GLU A 125 -2.85 -19.75 17.65
CA GLU A 125 -2.85 -21.23 17.59
C GLU A 125 -1.62 -21.84 18.27
N GLN A 126 -0.49 -21.12 18.27
CA GLN A 126 0.72 -21.47 19.02
C GLN A 126 0.66 -21.09 20.51
N GLY A 127 -0.49 -20.60 21.00
CA GLY A 127 -0.72 -20.30 22.41
C GLY A 127 -0.38 -18.85 22.83
N MET A 128 -0.06 -17.97 21.88
CA MET A 128 0.13 -16.55 22.18
C MET A 128 -1.21 -15.89 22.54
N ALA A 129 -1.23 -15.08 23.60
CA ALA A 129 -2.41 -14.30 23.97
C ALA A 129 -2.83 -13.37 22.82
N GLU A 130 -4.15 -13.20 22.61
CA GLU A 130 -4.69 -12.41 21.48
C GLU A 130 -4.12 -10.99 21.43
N ASP A 131 -4.10 -10.30 22.56
CA ASP A 131 -3.61 -8.93 22.66
C ASP A 131 -2.13 -8.83 22.26
N LEU A 132 -1.33 -9.84 22.61
CA LEU A 132 0.09 -9.92 22.22
C LEU A 132 0.25 -10.31 20.75
N ALA A 133 -0.59 -11.21 20.22
CA ALA A 133 -0.60 -11.56 18.80
C ALA A 133 -0.96 -10.34 17.92
N TYR A 134 -1.91 -9.51 18.36
CA TYR A 134 -2.22 -8.25 17.68
C TYR A 134 -1.03 -7.27 17.73
N LYS A 135 -0.38 -7.12 18.89
CA LYS A 135 0.81 -6.27 19.03
C LYS A 135 1.97 -6.76 18.14
N ASN A 136 2.23 -8.06 18.13
CA ASN A 136 3.30 -8.67 17.34
C ASN A 136 3.00 -8.74 15.83
N THR A 137 1.80 -8.34 15.39
CA THR A 137 1.42 -8.25 13.97
C THR A 137 1.18 -6.81 13.56
N VAL A 138 0.01 -6.27 13.90
CA VAL A 138 -0.45 -4.96 13.44
C VAL A 138 0.39 -3.83 14.03
N GLU A 139 0.52 -3.76 15.36
CA GLU A 139 1.29 -2.68 16.00
C GLU A 139 2.76 -2.72 15.60
N CYS A 140 3.31 -3.93 15.46
CA CYS A 140 4.66 -4.18 14.99
C CYS A 140 4.90 -3.60 13.58
N ILE A 141 4.05 -3.95 12.61
CA ILE A 141 4.16 -3.50 11.22
C ILE A 141 3.93 -1.99 11.12
N THR A 142 2.85 -1.49 11.71
CA THR A 142 2.43 -0.11 11.49
C THR A 142 3.15 0.91 12.37
N GLY A 143 3.82 0.45 13.43
CA GLY A 143 4.63 1.28 14.32
C GLY A 143 6.12 1.19 13.99
N VAL A 144 6.86 0.36 14.74
CA VAL A 144 8.33 0.32 14.70
C VAL A 144 8.89 -0.09 13.33
N ILE A 145 8.27 -1.05 12.64
CA ILE A 145 8.73 -1.46 11.29
C ILE A 145 8.53 -0.30 10.32
N SER A 146 7.33 0.27 10.25
CA SER A 146 7.04 1.40 9.35
C SER A 146 7.95 2.59 9.62
N LYS A 147 8.15 2.97 10.89
CA LYS A 147 9.04 4.08 11.27
C LYS A 147 10.50 3.83 10.90
N THR A 148 10.97 2.59 11.09
CA THR A 148 12.36 2.22 10.75
C THR A 148 12.56 2.18 9.25
N ILE A 149 11.64 1.58 8.49
CA ILE A 149 11.70 1.53 7.03
C ILE A 149 11.60 2.93 6.45
N SER A 150 10.70 3.76 6.98
CA SER A 150 10.61 5.16 6.61
C SER A 150 11.98 5.79 6.79
N THR A 151 12.48 5.97 8.01
CA THR A 151 13.68 6.80 8.22
C THR A 151 15.02 6.18 7.80
N LYS A 152 15.16 4.85 7.81
CA LYS A 152 16.45 4.15 7.65
C LYS A 152 16.44 2.98 6.66
N GLY A 153 15.29 2.65 6.08
CA GLY A 153 15.15 1.55 5.11
C GLY A 153 15.05 0.15 5.73
N MET A 154 14.85 -0.85 4.88
CA MET A 154 14.56 -2.23 5.28
C MET A 154 15.71 -2.93 6.00
N LYS A 155 16.97 -2.70 5.58
CA LYS A 155 18.14 -3.30 6.23
C LYS A 155 18.27 -2.91 7.69
N ALA A 156 17.92 -1.67 8.03
CA ALA A 156 17.94 -1.19 9.41
C ALA A 156 16.94 -1.95 10.32
N VAL A 157 15.84 -2.47 9.77
CA VAL A 157 14.93 -3.36 10.52
C VAL A 157 15.69 -4.62 10.93
N TYR A 158 16.31 -5.31 9.97
CA TYR A 158 17.09 -6.53 10.23
C TYR A 158 18.27 -6.28 11.18
N GLU A 159 19.01 -5.20 10.96
CA GLU A 159 20.18 -4.84 11.75
C GLU A 159 19.84 -4.51 13.22
N SER A 160 18.61 -4.07 13.48
CA SER A 160 18.13 -3.76 14.84
C SER A 160 17.70 -4.98 15.66
N LEU A 161 17.65 -6.17 15.05
CA LEU A 161 17.28 -7.42 15.72
C LEU A 161 18.46 -8.02 16.50
N SER A 162 18.15 -8.80 17.54
CA SER A 162 19.15 -9.68 18.18
C SER A 162 19.64 -10.77 17.22
N GLU A 163 20.72 -11.46 17.56
CA GLU A 163 21.24 -12.55 16.72
C GLU A 163 20.24 -13.70 16.57
N GLU A 164 19.46 -14.02 17.60
CA GLU A 164 18.33 -14.96 17.51
C GLU A 164 17.21 -14.39 16.62
N GLY A 165 16.86 -13.11 16.80
CA GLY A 165 15.84 -12.45 15.99
C GLY A 165 16.20 -12.39 14.50
N LYS A 166 17.48 -12.22 14.17
CA LYS A 166 17.96 -12.28 12.78
C LYS A 166 17.70 -13.66 12.17
N LYS A 167 17.87 -14.75 12.92
CA LYS A 167 17.54 -16.12 12.44
C LYS A 167 16.06 -16.28 12.18
N ASP A 168 15.20 -15.78 13.07
CA ASP A 168 13.74 -15.81 12.88
C ASP A 168 13.31 -14.98 11.67
N PHE A 169 13.89 -13.79 11.50
CA PHE A 169 13.65 -12.95 10.33
C PHE A 169 14.02 -13.68 9.03
N LEU A 170 15.21 -14.27 8.95
CA LEU A 170 15.66 -14.96 7.73
C LEU A 170 14.85 -16.22 7.45
N THR A 171 14.41 -16.93 8.48
CA THR A 171 13.49 -18.08 8.37
C THR A 171 12.17 -17.65 7.74
N ALA A 172 11.55 -16.60 8.29
CA ALA A 172 10.29 -16.09 7.78
C ALA A 172 10.43 -15.48 6.37
N TYR A 173 11.50 -14.71 6.14
CA TYR A 173 11.78 -14.07 4.85
C TYR A 173 11.94 -15.12 3.75
N SER A 174 12.81 -16.11 3.99
CA SER A 174 13.09 -17.18 3.03
C SER A 174 11.86 -18.01 2.69
N ALA A 175 11.00 -18.29 3.67
CA ALA A 175 9.79 -19.08 3.46
C ALA A 175 8.66 -18.28 2.78
N SER A 176 8.62 -16.96 2.98
CA SER A 176 7.49 -16.12 2.53
C SER A 176 7.71 -15.44 1.19
N TYR A 177 8.96 -15.19 0.79
CA TYR A 177 9.28 -14.41 -0.42
C TYR A 177 8.59 -14.93 -1.68
N HIS A 178 8.74 -16.21 -2.00
CA HIS A 178 8.14 -16.79 -3.22
C HIS A 178 6.62 -16.96 -3.12
N PRO A 179 6.02 -17.45 -2.02
CA PRO A 179 4.56 -17.45 -1.88
C PRO A 179 3.93 -16.06 -1.99
N CYS A 180 4.59 -15.01 -1.48
CA CYS A 180 4.14 -13.63 -1.70
C CYS A 180 4.29 -13.23 -3.18
N MET A 181 5.44 -13.51 -3.79
CA MET A 181 5.69 -13.21 -5.21
C MET A 181 4.69 -13.88 -6.13
N GLU A 182 4.27 -15.12 -5.85
CA GLU A 182 3.28 -15.85 -6.66
C GLU A 182 1.97 -15.06 -6.79
N ILE A 183 1.40 -14.61 -5.67
CA ILE A 183 0.13 -13.87 -5.66
C ILE A 183 0.32 -12.47 -6.24
N LEU A 184 1.45 -11.81 -5.95
CA LEU A 184 1.77 -10.52 -6.57
C LEU A 184 1.89 -10.65 -8.09
N TYR A 185 2.55 -11.71 -8.56
CA TYR A 185 2.78 -11.91 -9.97
C TYR A 185 1.46 -12.15 -10.72
N GLU A 186 0.59 -13.02 -10.19
CA GLU A 186 -0.78 -13.21 -10.68
C GLU A 186 -1.54 -11.87 -10.73
N CYS A 187 -1.53 -11.12 -9.62
CA CYS A 187 -2.24 -9.86 -9.51
C CYS A 187 -1.78 -8.84 -10.56
N TYR A 188 -0.47 -8.71 -10.78
CA TYR A 188 0.06 -7.77 -11.77
C TYR A 188 -0.42 -8.13 -13.18
N GLU A 189 -0.39 -9.41 -13.56
CA GLU A 189 -0.82 -9.84 -14.90
C GLU A 189 -2.33 -9.70 -15.10
N ASP A 190 -3.15 -9.90 -14.07
CA ASP A 190 -4.58 -9.60 -14.07
C ASP A 190 -4.86 -8.11 -14.30
N VAL A 191 -4.04 -7.23 -13.73
CA VAL A 191 -4.14 -5.78 -13.95
C VAL A 191 -3.71 -5.42 -15.37
N ALA A 192 -2.52 -5.85 -15.78
CA ALA A 192 -1.94 -5.51 -17.08
C ALA A 192 -2.76 -6.06 -18.27
N SER A 193 -3.46 -7.19 -18.09
CA SER A 193 -4.36 -7.75 -19.10
C SER A 193 -5.71 -7.02 -19.20
N GLY A 194 -6.03 -6.11 -18.26
CA GLY A 194 -7.32 -5.43 -18.17
C GLY A 194 -8.42 -6.24 -17.47
N SER A 195 -8.13 -7.48 -17.05
CA SER A 195 -9.07 -8.35 -16.32
C SER A 195 -9.49 -7.71 -14.99
N GLU A 196 -8.53 -7.16 -14.25
CA GLU A 196 -8.80 -6.53 -12.96
C GLU A 196 -9.63 -5.25 -13.11
N ILE A 197 -9.32 -4.41 -14.11
CA ILE A 197 -10.08 -3.20 -14.44
C ILE A 197 -11.53 -3.57 -14.76
N ARG A 198 -11.74 -4.58 -15.62
CA ARG A 198 -13.08 -5.07 -15.95
C ARG A 198 -13.81 -5.57 -14.71
N SER A 199 -13.11 -6.27 -13.81
CA SER A 199 -13.71 -6.78 -12.57
C SER A 199 -14.22 -5.64 -11.68
N VAL A 200 -13.48 -4.54 -11.57
CA VAL A 200 -13.86 -3.35 -10.80
C VAL A 200 -15.07 -2.65 -11.43
N VAL A 201 -15.09 -2.47 -12.76
CA VAL A 201 -16.24 -1.90 -13.47
C VAL A 201 -17.51 -2.69 -13.18
N LEU A 202 -17.44 -4.03 -13.25
CA LEU A 202 -18.60 -4.89 -12.99
C LEU A 202 -18.98 -4.92 -11.51
N ALA A 203 -18.01 -4.83 -10.59
CA ALA A 203 -18.27 -4.72 -9.16
C ALA A 203 -19.05 -3.44 -8.81
N GLY A 204 -18.65 -2.30 -9.38
CA GLY A 204 -19.39 -1.04 -9.19
C GLY A 204 -20.84 -1.13 -9.65
N ARG A 205 -21.12 -1.86 -10.74
CA ARG A 205 -22.49 -2.12 -11.20
C ARG A 205 -23.29 -3.01 -10.26
N ARG A 206 -22.64 -3.92 -9.52
CA ARG A 206 -23.29 -4.81 -8.52
C ARG A 206 -23.64 -4.10 -7.21
N PHE A 207 -23.24 -2.84 -7.03
CA PHE A 207 -23.69 -2.03 -5.90
C PHE A 207 -25.17 -1.63 -5.99
N TYR A 208 -25.81 -1.88 -7.13
CA TYR A 208 -27.22 -1.58 -7.38
C TYR A 208 -27.94 -2.83 -7.85
N GLU A 209 -29.25 -2.88 -7.60
CA GLU A 209 -30.11 -3.97 -8.09
C GLU A 209 -30.14 -3.96 -9.63
N LYS A 210 -29.96 -5.13 -10.24
CA LYS A 210 -30.07 -5.34 -11.69
C LYS A 210 -30.29 -6.81 -11.98
N GLU A 211 -30.86 -7.14 -13.14
CA GLU A 211 -31.04 -8.53 -13.59
C GLU A 211 -31.82 -9.42 -12.59
N GLY A 212 -32.71 -8.82 -11.77
CA GLY A 212 -33.47 -9.54 -10.74
C GLY A 212 -32.66 -9.96 -9.51
N LEU A 213 -31.43 -9.47 -9.36
CA LEU A 213 -30.55 -9.74 -8.23
C LEU A 213 -30.42 -8.52 -7.30
N PRO A 214 -30.21 -8.74 -5.99
CA PRO A 214 -30.09 -7.66 -5.02
C PRO A 214 -28.81 -6.84 -5.20
N ALA A 215 -28.77 -5.67 -4.57
CA ALA A 215 -27.58 -4.84 -4.46
C ALA A 215 -26.58 -5.40 -3.45
N PHE A 216 -25.28 -5.35 -3.77
CA PHE A 216 -24.19 -5.82 -2.91
C PHE A 216 -23.16 -4.71 -2.64
N PRO A 217 -23.49 -3.69 -1.82
CA PRO A 217 -22.50 -2.73 -1.36
C PRO A 217 -21.42 -3.42 -0.53
N MET A 218 -20.21 -2.84 -0.47
CA MET A 218 -19.10 -3.40 0.31
C MET A 218 -19.44 -3.49 1.81
N GLY A 219 -19.17 -4.66 2.40
CA GLY A 219 -19.28 -4.87 3.85
C GLY A 219 -18.08 -4.36 4.65
N LYS A 220 -18.21 -4.43 5.98
CA LYS A 220 -17.13 -4.10 6.94
C LYS A 220 -16.12 -5.24 7.03
N ILE A 221 -14.84 -4.90 7.15
CA ILE A 221 -13.72 -5.86 7.21
C ILE A 221 -13.04 -5.92 8.59
N ASP A 222 -13.50 -5.11 9.55
CA ASP A 222 -12.88 -4.91 10.86
C ASP A 222 -13.76 -5.40 12.03
N GLN A 223 -14.74 -6.26 11.75
CA GLN A 223 -15.65 -6.78 12.78
C GLN A 223 -15.30 -8.21 13.24
N THR A 224 -14.26 -8.82 12.67
CA THR A 224 -13.78 -10.15 13.06
C THR A 224 -12.91 -10.10 14.32
N ARG A 225 -12.57 -11.29 14.84
CA ARG A 225 -11.88 -11.52 16.12
C ARG A 225 -10.70 -10.57 16.35
N MET A 226 -9.72 -10.54 15.46
CA MET A 226 -8.47 -9.78 15.68
C MET A 226 -8.71 -8.26 15.71
N TRP A 227 -9.71 -7.75 15.00
CA TRP A 227 -9.98 -6.32 14.96
C TRP A 227 -10.69 -5.84 16.23
N LYS A 228 -11.53 -6.69 16.83
CA LYS A 228 -12.08 -6.46 18.18
C LYS A 228 -11.01 -6.53 19.27
N VAL A 229 -10.03 -7.42 19.12
CA VAL A 229 -8.82 -7.42 19.96
C VAL A 229 -8.08 -6.09 19.81
N GLY A 230 -7.89 -5.62 18.56
CA GLY A 230 -7.24 -4.35 18.28
C GLY A 230 -7.92 -3.13 18.92
N GLU A 231 -9.25 -3.10 18.98
CA GLU A 231 -9.99 -2.07 19.73
C GLU A 231 -9.58 -2.05 21.21
N ARG A 232 -9.50 -3.22 21.87
CA ARG A 232 -9.06 -3.34 23.27
C ARG A 232 -7.60 -2.95 23.48
N VAL A 233 -6.72 -3.39 22.58
CA VAL A 233 -5.29 -3.05 22.62
C VAL A 233 -5.11 -1.54 22.54
N ARG A 234 -5.78 -0.87 21.60
CA ARG A 234 -5.68 0.58 21.42
C ARG A 234 -6.32 1.37 22.56
N ALA A 235 -7.38 0.86 23.20
CA ALA A 235 -8.03 1.53 24.33
C ALA A 235 -7.11 1.75 25.55
N THR A 236 -6.05 0.95 25.68
CA THR A 236 -5.06 1.05 26.77
C THR A 236 -3.65 1.39 26.28
N ARG A 237 -3.49 1.67 24.99
CA ARG A 237 -2.19 1.98 24.38
C ARG A 237 -1.77 3.42 24.75
N PRO A 238 -0.56 3.63 25.27
CA PRO A 238 -0.06 4.98 25.52
C PRO A 238 0.13 5.76 24.21
N ALA A 239 0.02 7.08 24.27
CA ALA A 239 0.31 7.92 23.12
C ALA A 239 1.78 7.79 22.69
N GLY A 240 2.03 7.65 21.39
CA GLY A 240 3.38 7.49 20.84
C GLY A 240 3.98 6.07 20.95
N ASP A 241 3.20 5.08 21.38
CA ASP A 241 3.60 3.67 21.35
C ASP A 241 3.93 3.22 19.90
N LEU A 242 5.08 2.58 19.71
CA LEU A 242 5.53 2.08 18.40
C LEU A 242 5.29 0.58 18.23
N GLY A 243 4.71 -0.09 19.23
CA GLY A 243 4.58 -1.54 19.26
C GLY A 243 5.92 -2.28 19.42
N PRO A 244 5.87 -3.60 19.59
CA PRO A 244 7.05 -4.44 19.65
C PRO A 244 7.66 -4.64 18.24
N LEU A 245 8.96 -4.92 18.17
CA LEU A 245 9.60 -5.43 16.96
C LEU A 245 9.65 -6.97 17.04
N TYR A 246 8.70 -7.64 16.39
CA TYR A 246 8.63 -9.09 16.35
C TYR A 246 9.37 -9.65 15.13
N PRO A 247 10.48 -10.39 15.30
CA PRO A 247 11.40 -10.71 14.19
C PRO A 247 10.75 -11.52 13.06
N PHE A 248 9.92 -12.50 13.40
CA PHE A 248 9.22 -13.33 12.39
C PHE A 248 8.27 -12.48 11.54
N THR A 249 7.46 -11.61 12.17
CA THR A 249 6.58 -10.67 11.46
C THR A 249 7.37 -9.74 10.54
N ALA A 250 8.49 -9.21 11.02
CA ALA A 250 9.37 -8.37 10.21
C ALA A 250 9.89 -9.12 8.97
N GLY A 251 10.30 -10.38 9.12
CA GLY A 251 10.75 -11.21 8.00
C GLY A 251 9.67 -11.43 6.93
N VAL A 252 8.43 -11.74 7.33
CA VAL A 252 7.30 -11.90 6.39
C VAL A 252 6.98 -10.58 5.66
N TYR A 253 6.86 -9.48 6.41
CA TYR A 253 6.50 -8.19 5.83
C TYR A 253 7.56 -7.66 4.86
N VAL A 254 8.85 -7.78 5.22
CA VAL A 254 9.95 -7.36 4.34
C VAL A 254 10.11 -8.31 3.14
N ALA A 255 9.83 -9.61 3.28
CA ALA A 255 9.76 -10.53 2.14
C ALA A 255 8.70 -10.12 1.12
N LEU A 256 7.49 -9.80 1.59
CA LEU A 256 6.43 -9.27 0.72
C LEU A 256 6.87 -7.98 0.02
N MET A 257 7.47 -7.04 0.76
CA MET A 257 7.94 -5.76 0.21
C MET A 257 8.96 -5.97 -0.91
N MET A 258 9.95 -6.83 -0.67
CA MET A 258 10.99 -7.15 -1.65
C MET A 258 10.45 -7.94 -2.84
N ALA A 259 9.49 -8.85 -2.63
CA ALA A 259 8.82 -9.57 -3.72
C ALA A 259 8.04 -8.60 -4.62
N GLN A 260 7.34 -7.61 -4.04
CA GLN A 260 6.63 -6.59 -4.82
C GLN A 260 7.58 -5.73 -5.65
N ILE A 261 8.67 -5.27 -5.02
CA ILE A 261 9.73 -4.50 -5.69
C ILE A 261 10.27 -5.26 -6.90
N GLU A 262 10.55 -6.56 -6.75
CA GLU A 262 11.10 -7.40 -7.82
C GLU A 262 10.09 -7.62 -8.96
N VAL A 263 8.81 -7.83 -8.65
CA VAL A 263 7.75 -7.94 -9.68
C VAL A 263 7.69 -6.65 -10.51
N LEU A 264 7.62 -5.47 -9.88
CA LEU A 264 7.53 -4.21 -10.63
C LEU A 264 8.82 -3.91 -11.42
N ARG A 265 9.99 -4.26 -10.87
CA ARG A 265 11.28 -4.13 -11.55
C ARG A 265 11.30 -4.96 -12.83
N ASN A 266 10.90 -6.23 -12.74
CA ASN A 266 10.85 -7.14 -13.89
C ASN A 266 9.76 -6.79 -14.90
N LYS A 267 8.75 -6.03 -14.48
CA LYS A 267 7.71 -5.47 -15.36
C LYS A 267 8.04 -4.08 -15.91
N GLY A 268 9.26 -3.57 -15.65
CA GLY A 268 9.80 -2.39 -16.32
C GLY A 268 9.37 -1.04 -15.73
N HIS A 269 8.99 -1.01 -14.46
CA HIS A 269 8.67 0.24 -13.76
C HIS A 269 9.94 0.99 -13.32
N SER A 270 9.83 2.32 -13.21
CA SER A 270 10.92 3.17 -12.72
C SER A 270 11.12 2.99 -11.21
N TYR A 271 12.34 3.21 -10.69
CA TYR A 271 12.59 3.12 -9.24
C TYR A 271 11.73 4.08 -8.41
N SER A 272 11.48 5.30 -8.90
CA SER A 272 10.61 6.25 -8.18
C SER A 272 9.18 5.72 -8.04
N GLU A 273 8.64 5.08 -9.08
CA GLU A 273 7.32 4.45 -9.03
C GLU A 273 7.35 3.23 -8.11
N ILE A 274 8.32 2.32 -8.27
CA ILE A 274 8.48 1.12 -7.45
C ILE A 274 8.55 1.45 -5.96
N ILE A 275 9.40 2.42 -5.59
CA ILE A 275 9.65 2.78 -4.19
C ILE A 275 8.43 3.48 -3.58
N ASN A 276 7.73 4.34 -4.33
CA ASN A 276 6.52 4.96 -3.82
C ASN A 276 5.40 3.93 -3.63
N GLU A 277 5.18 3.05 -4.62
CA GLU A 277 4.09 2.05 -4.65
C GLU A 277 4.33 0.82 -3.75
N SER A 278 5.57 0.61 -3.29
CA SER A 278 5.92 -0.58 -2.49
C SER A 278 6.46 -0.27 -1.11
N LEU A 279 6.83 0.99 -0.83
CA LEU A 279 7.50 1.36 0.41
C LEU A 279 6.98 2.67 0.97
N ILE A 280 7.22 3.81 0.29
CA ILE A 280 6.94 5.14 0.86
C ILE A 280 5.45 5.31 1.16
N GLU A 281 4.57 4.99 0.21
CA GLU A 281 3.13 5.12 0.42
C GLU A 281 2.65 4.26 1.60
N SER A 282 3.16 3.02 1.70
CA SER A 282 2.83 2.13 2.81
C SER A 282 3.20 2.74 4.16
N VAL A 283 4.45 3.17 4.34
CA VAL A 283 4.97 3.56 5.66
C VAL A 283 4.67 5.02 6.03
N ASP A 284 4.54 5.92 5.06
CA ASP A 284 4.40 7.36 5.28
C ASP A 284 2.96 7.87 5.05
N SER A 285 2.08 7.08 4.39
CA SER A 285 0.67 7.43 4.18
C SER A 285 -0.30 6.44 4.80
N LEU A 286 -0.18 5.14 4.52
CA LEU A 286 -1.25 4.17 4.78
C LEU A 286 -1.19 3.54 6.18
N ASN A 287 -0.05 2.95 6.55
CA ASN A 287 0.13 2.27 7.83
C ASN A 287 -0.20 3.13 9.05
N PRO A 288 0.08 4.45 9.08
CA PRO A 288 -0.35 5.31 10.18
C PRO A 288 -1.87 5.26 10.46
N PHE A 289 -2.71 5.06 9.44
CA PHE A 289 -4.16 4.92 9.63
C PHE A 289 -4.53 3.56 10.23
N MET A 290 -3.85 2.48 9.80
CA MET A 290 -4.05 1.16 10.42
C MET A 290 -3.59 1.18 11.89
N HIS A 291 -2.48 1.86 12.18
CA HIS A 291 -2.01 2.05 13.56
C HIS A 291 -3.02 2.84 14.40
N ALA A 292 -3.65 3.87 13.82
CA ALA A 292 -4.61 4.70 14.52
C ALA A 292 -5.88 3.92 14.89
N ARG A 293 -6.49 3.20 13.93
CA ARG A 293 -7.84 2.61 14.11
C ARG A 293 -8.09 1.27 13.44
N GLY A 294 -7.04 0.53 13.07
CA GLY A 294 -7.14 -0.79 12.45
C GLY A 294 -7.41 -0.75 10.94
N VAL A 295 -7.53 -1.93 10.33
CA VAL A 295 -7.48 -2.09 8.86
C VAL A 295 -8.52 -1.29 8.10
N SER A 296 -9.76 -1.22 8.60
CA SER A 296 -10.84 -0.45 7.95
C SER A 296 -10.50 1.03 7.84
N PHE A 297 -9.84 1.61 8.86
CA PHE A 297 -9.46 3.02 8.83
C PHE A 297 -8.38 3.33 7.79
N MET A 298 -7.57 2.34 7.42
CA MET A 298 -6.64 2.45 6.29
C MET A 298 -7.34 2.16 4.96
N VAL A 299 -7.93 0.98 4.82
CA VAL A 299 -8.50 0.49 3.54
C VAL A 299 -9.69 1.33 3.09
N ASP A 300 -10.64 1.59 3.98
CA ASP A 300 -11.89 2.24 3.60
C ASP A 300 -11.76 3.76 3.40
N ASN A 301 -10.62 4.36 3.79
CA ASN A 301 -10.26 5.73 3.42
C ASN A 301 -9.70 5.86 1.99
N CYS A 302 -9.27 4.75 1.36
CA CYS A 302 -8.79 4.75 -0.03
C CYS A 302 -9.95 4.76 -1.06
N SER A 303 -9.60 4.66 -2.34
CA SER A 303 -10.56 4.68 -3.46
C SER A 303 -11.50 3.46 -3.46
N THR A 304 -12.58 3.48 -4.24
CA THR A 304 -13.43 2.30 -4.41
C THR A 304 -12.66 1.14 -5.06
N THR A 305 -11.76 1.42 -6.01
CA THR A 305 -10.89 0.43 -6.66
C THR A 305 -9.99 -0.25 -5.62
N ALA A 306 -9.35 0.54 -4.75
CA ALA A 306 -8.52 0.08 -3.64
C ALA A 306 -9.28 -0.81 -2.67
N ARG A 307 -10.47 -0.35 -2.25
CA ARG A 307 -11.32 -1.06 -1.29
C ARG A 307 -11.78 -2.40 -1.81
N LEU A 308 -12.15 -2.48 -3.10
CA LEU A 308 -12.48 -3.72 -3.78
C LEU A 308 -11.25 -4.62 -3.95
N GLY A 309 -10.12 -4.05 -4.35
CA GLY A 309 -8.85 -4.76 -4.53
C GLY A 309 -8.39 -5.43 -3.24
N SER A 310 -8.29 -4.67 -2.15
CA SER A 310 -7.93 -5.20 -0.83
C SER A 310 -8.83 -6.36 -0.42
N ARG A 311 -10.15 -6.23 -0.58
CA ARG A 311 -11.13 -7.29 -0.25
C ARG A 311 -11.02 -8.54 -1.14
N LYS A 312 -10.66 -8.38 -2.41
CA LYS A 312 -10.46 -9.50 -3.35
C LYS A 312 -9.15 -10.24 -3.06
N TRP A 313 -8.08 -9.51 -2.76
CA TRP A 313 -6.72 -10.07 -2.77
C TRP A 313 -6.15 -10.37 -1.38
N ALA A 314 -6.58 -9.70 -0.30
CA ALA A 314 -6.13 -10.03 1.06
C ALA A 314 -6.31 -11.52 1.43
N PRO A 315 -7.45 -12.17 1.12
CA PRO A 315 -7.61 -13.60 1.39
C PRO A 315 -6.59 -14.48 0.64
N ARG A 316 -6.14 -14.06 -0.54
CA ARG A 316 -5.16 -14.84 -1.34
C ARG A 316 -3.81 -14.88 -0.64
N PHE A 317 -3.36 -13.74 -0.10
CA PHE A 317 -2.11 -13.67 0.66
C PHE A 317 -2.18 -14.44 1.98
N ASP A 318 -3.30 -14.34 2.72
CA ASP A 318 -3.53 -15.12 3.93
C ASP A 318 -3.41 -16.63 3.64
N TYR A 319 -4.16 -17.10 2.64
CA TYR A 319 -4.17 -18.51 2.27
C TYR A 319 -2.80 -18.98 1.79
N ASN A 320 -2.12 -18.22 0.92
CA ASN A 320 -0.86 -18.68 0.37
C ASN A 320 0.26 -18.70 1.42
N LEU A 321 0.27 -17.72 2.33
CA LEU A 321 1.19 -17.74 3.47
C LEU A 321 0.92 -18.95 4.35
N THR A 322 -0.35 -19.21 4.68
CA THR A 322 -0.74 -20.33 5.55
C THR A 322 -0.43 -21.69 4.92
N GLN A 323 -0.71 -21.87 3.63
CA GLN A 323 -0.59 -23.14 2.94
C GLN A 323 0.86 -23.49 2.55
N GLN A 324 1.68 -22.48 2.26
CA GLN A 324 3.04 -22.69 1.76
C GLN A 324 4.09 -22.22 2.75
N ALA A 325 4.13 -20.92 3.04
CA ALA A 325 5.22 -20.33 3.83
C ALA A 325 5.27 -20.88 5.26
N LEU A 326 4.13 -20.87 5.96
CA LEU A 326 4.05 -21.33 7.34
C LEU A 326 4.30 -22.85 7.44
N VAL A 327 3.82 -23.63 6.47
CA VAL A 327 4.10 -25.06 6.37
C VAL A 327 5.60 -25.33 6.15
N ALA A 328 6.26 -24.54 5.30
CA ALA A 328 7.71 -24.67 5.09
C ALA A 328 8.50 -24.37 6.37
N VAL A 329 8.09 -23.36 7.14
CA VAL A 329 8.68 -23.05 8.45
C VAL A 329 8.48 -24.21 9.43
N ASP A 330 7.26 -24.74 9.54
CA ASP A 330 6.94 -25.83 10.47
C ASP A 330 7.66 -27.14 10.11
N ASN A 331 7.95 -27.36 8.83
CA ASN A 331 8.74 -28.49 8.34
C ASN A 331 10.27 -28.26 8.47
N GLY A 332 10.71 -27.14 9.02
CA GLY A 332 12.14 -26.82 9.19
C GLY A 332 12.87 -26.67 7.86
N ALA A 333 12.22 -26.11 6.83
CA ALA A 333 12.85 -25.87 5.54
C ALA A 333 14.13 -25.02 5.70
N PRO A 334 15.21 -25.36 4.99
CA PRO A 334 16.46 -24.62 5.09
C PRO A 334 16.31 -23.20 4.56
N VAL A 335 16.98 -22.24 5.20
CA VAL A 335 17.05 -20.85 4.75
C VAL A 335 17.78 -20.78 3.41
N ASN A 336 17.12 -20.23 2.39
CA ASN A 336 17.68 -20.02 1.07
C ASN A 336 18.72 -18.89 1.11
N GLN A 337 20.00 -19.27 1.06
CA GLN A 337 21.12 -18.33 1.18
C GLN A 337 21.20 -17.35 0.01
N ASP A 338 20.72 -17.71 -1.18
CA ASP A 338 20.70 -16.82 -2.34
C ASP A 338 19.66 -15.70 -2.14
N LEU A 339 18.48 -16.01 -1.61
CA LEU A 339 17.49 -14.98 -1.25
C LEU A 339 18.04 -14.04 -0.18
N VAL A 340 18.74 -14.57 0.82
CA VAL A 340 19.35 -13.74 1.88
C VAL A 340 20.42 -12.82 1.30
N LYS A 341 21.33 -13.37 0.48
CA LYS A 341 22.37 -12.58 -0.20
C LYS A 341 21.75 -11.49 -1.08
N ASN A 342 20.80 -11.87 -1.92
CA ASN A 342 20.11 -10.94 -2.82
C ASN A 342 19.38 -9.85 -2.03
N PHE A 343 18.76 -10.16 -0.90
CA PHE A 343 18.16 -9.16 -0.02
C PHE A 343 19.18 -8.10 0.41
N PHE A 344 20.36 -8.48 0.89
CA PHE A 344 21.35 -7.51 1.40
C PHE A 344 22.04 -6.70 0.30
N GLU A 345 22.25 -7.33 -0.86
CA GLU A 345 22.91 -6.76 -2.03
C GLU A 345 21.94 -6.00 -2.95
N ASP A 346 20.63 -6.04 -2.70
CA ASP A 346 19.65 -5.44 -3.59
C ASP A 346 19.88 -3.91 -3.74
N PRO A 347 20.00 -3.40 -4.99
CA PRO A 347 20.25 -1.98 -5.23
C PRO A 347 19.12 -1.05 -4.77
N VAL A 348 17.91 -1.57 -4.53
CA VAL A 348 16.77 -0.79 -4.05
C VAL A 348 17.07 -0.11 -2.72
N HIS A 349 17.91 -0.70 -1.86
CA HIS A 349 18.24 -0.11 -0.57
C HIS A 349 18.94 1.24 -0.72
N GLU A 350 19.79 1.40 -1.73
CA GLU A 350 20.46 2.66 -1.99
C GLU A 350 19.50 3.66 -2.65
N ALA A 351 18.68 3.20 -3.60
CA ALA A 351 17.65 4.03 -4.21
C ALA A 351 16.63 4.56 -3.18
N VAL A 352 16.27 3.75 -2.18
CA VAL A 352 15.39 4.15 -1.07
C VAL A 352 16.03 5.25 -0.22
N LYS A 353 17.35 5.21 0.03
CA LYS A 353 18.04 6.31 0.73
C LYS A 353 17.96 7.61 -0.05
N VAL A 354 18.18 7.57 -1.37
CA VAL A 354 18.05 8.75 -2.23
C VAL A 354 16.61 9.29 -2.20
N CYS A 355 15.60 8.43 -2.31
CA CYS A 355 14.20 8.86 -2.20
C CYS A 355 13.85 9.39 -0.79
N ALA A 356 14.47 8.85 0.26
CA ALA A 356 14.28 9.26 1.64
C ALA A 356 14.75 10.69 1.91
N GLU A 357 15.76 11.18 1.19
CA GLU A 357 16.26 12.56 1.26
C GLU A 357 15.24 13.58 0.73
N LEU A 358 14.30 13.15 -0.13
CA LEU A 358 13.29 14.00 -0.77
C LEU A 358 11.97 14.05 0.00
N ARG A 359 11.86 13.33 1.12
CA ARG A 359 10.64 13.32 1.92
C ARG A 359 10.46 14.60 2.72
N PRO A 360 9.20 14.93 3.08
CA PRO A 360 8.95 16.04 3.98
C PRO A 360 9.59 15.73 5.35
N THR A 361 10.01 16.78 6.05
CA THR A 361 10.65 16.67 7.37
C THR A 361 9.65 16.41 8.51
N VAL A 362 8.37 16.24 8.18
CA VAL A 362 7.27 16.02 9.13
C VAL A 362 6.59 14.70 8.83
N ASP A 363 6.49 13.87 9.87
CA ASP A 363 5.68 12.64 9.83
C ASP A 363 4.19 13.01 9.88
N ILE A 364 3.35 12.19 9.23
CA ILE A 364 1.90 12.38 9.29
C ILE A 364 1.39 12.13 10.71
N SER A 365 0.58 13.06 11.22
CA SER A 365 -0.14 12.89 12.48
C SER A 365 -1.57 12.44 12.20
N VAL A 366 -1.92 11.20 12.56
CA VAL A 366 -3.26 10.63 12.36
C VAL A 366 -3.90 10.28 13.71
N PRO A 367 -4.72 11.16 14.30
CA PRO A 367 -5.41 10.84 15.53
C PRO A 367 -6.65 9.96 15.27
N ALA A 368 -7.15 9.27 16.29
CA ALA A 368 -8.30 8.38 16.15
C ALA A 368 -9.60 9.13 15.78
N ASP A 369 -9.75 10.35 16.29
CA ASP A 369 -10.85 11.28 16.05
C ASP A 369 -10.63 12.18 14.81
N ALA A 370 -9.75 11.76 13.87
CA ALA A 370 -9.44 12.55 12.69
C ALA A 370 -10.70 13.04 11.95
N ASP A 371 -10.78 14.35 11.72
CA ASP A 371 -11.89 15.03 11.05
C ASP A 371 -11.69 15.11 9.52
N PHE A 372 -10.46 14.88 9.06
CA PHE A 372 -10.04 14.95 7.65
C PHE A 372 -10.25 13.63 6.87
N VAL A 373 -10.75 12.58 7.52
CA VAL A 373 -11.11 11.31 6.85
C VAL A 373 -12.48 11.38 6.18
N ARG A 374 -12.82 10.32 5.44
CA ARG A 374 -14.15 10.15 4.85
C ARG A 374 -15.25 10.36 5.90
N PRO A 375 -16.34 11.10 5.60
CA PRO A 375 -17.38 11.42 6.57
C PRO A 375 -17.92 10.21 7.34
N GLU A 376 -18.13 9.09 6.66
CA GLU A 376 -18.64 7.84 7.22
C GLU A 376 -17.66 7.10 8.15
N LEU A 377 -16.38 7.50 8.17
CA LEU A 377 -15.33 6.92 9.02
C LEU A 377 -14.95 7.83 10.20
N ARG A 378 -15.45 9.07 10.24
CA ARG A 378 -15.22 9.98 11.36
C ARG A 378 -15.88 9.43 12.62
N GLN A 379 -15.18 9.52 13.74
CA GLN A 379 -15.73 9.25 15.06
C GLN A 379 -15.53 10.50 15.91
N PRO A 380 -16.54 10.89 16.72
CA PRO A 380 -16.39 12.04 17.61
C PRO A 380 -15.28 11.76 18.64
N SER A 381 -14.58 12.82 19.02
CA SER A 381 -13.75 12.82 20.23
C SER A 381 -14.66 12.57 21.44
N ASN A 382 -14.52 11.42 22.11
CA ASN A 382 -15.19 11.16 23.38
C ASN A 382 -14.56 11.97 24.51
#